data_AF-A0A7X9G9B7-F1
#
_entry.id   AF-A0A7X9G9B7-F1
#
_cell.length_a   1.000
_cell.length_b   1.000
_cell.length_c   1.000
_cell.angle_alpha   90.00
_cell.angle_beta   90.00
_cell.angle_gamma   90.00
#
_symmetry.space_group_name_H-M   'P 1'
#
loop_
_entity.id
_entity.type
_entity.pdbx_description
1 polymer ?
#
loop_
_entity_poly.entity_id
_entity_poly.type
_entity_poly.pdbx_seq_one_letter_code
_entity_poly.pdbx_strand_id
1 'polypeptide(L)' 'MAVRKKLHNSKALSEIAHLGPVGTFNGFSYERDRPPKREIDYIFVSEGIRVHSHRTIDDTDDGLCPSDHFPVMCEVTLP' A
#
# COMPACT_ATOMS: atom_id res chain seq x y z
N MET A 1 11.31 19.85 -22.35
CA MET A 1 11.51 19.40 -20.96
C MET A 1 10.77 18.09 -20.78
N ALA A 2 11.47 16.98 -21.05
CA ALA A 2 10.89 15.64 -21.10
C ALA A 2 10.97 14.98 -19.72
N VAL A 3 9.90 15.09 -18.93
CA VAL A 3 9.68 14.24 -17.75
C VAL A 3 8.19 13.91 -17.67
N ARG A 4 7.72 13.01 -18.52
CA ARG A 4 6.46 12.28 -18.30
C ARG A 4 6.62 10.84 -18.74
N LYS A 5 7.59 10.12 -18.14
CA LYS A 5 7.43 8.67 -18.03
C LYS A 5 6.22 8.45 -17.13
N LYS A 6 5.19 7.75 -17.63
CA LYS A 6 4.00 7.43 -16.85
C LYS A 6 4.46 6.58 -15.66
N LEU A 7 4.17 7.03 -14.45
CA LEU A 7 4.31 6.19 -13.27
C LEU A 7 3.05 5.31 -13.16
N HIS A 8 3.21 4.09 -12.67
CA HIS A 8 2.16 3.09 -12.56
C HIS A 8 1.90 2.74 -11.11
N ASN A 9 0.64 2.61 -10.70
CA ASN A 9 0.28 2.21 -9.34
C ASN A 9 0.73 0.75 -9.13
N SER A 10 1.62 0.50 -8.17
CA SER A 10 2.17 -0.84 -7.95
C SER A 10 1.12 -1.85 -7.48
N LYS A 11 0.05 -1.41 -6.81
CA LYS A 11 -1.09 -2.28 -6.45
C LYS A 11 -1.76 -2.92 -7.66
N ALA A 12 -1.88 -2.18 -8.76
CA ALA A 12 -2.49 -2.68 -10.00
C ALA A 12 -1.53 -3.56 -10.82
N LEU A 13 -0.22 -3.47 -10.55
CA LEU A 13 0.82 -4.26 -11.22
C LEU A 13 1.25 -5.50 -10.44
N SER A 14 0.84 -5.63 -9.18
CA SER A 14 1.20 -6.74 -8.30
C SER A 14 0.80 -8.08 -8.91
N GLU A 15 1.73 -9.04 -8.92
CA GLU A 15 1.50 -10.40 -9.43
C GLU A 15 0.50 -11.19 -8.59
N ILE A 16 0.42 -10.87 -7.30
CA ILE A 16 -0.61 -11.39 -6.41
C ILE A 16 -1.64 -10.32 -6.09
N ALA A 17 -2.86 -10.75 -5.75
CA ALA A 17 -3.89 -9.85 -5.26
C ALA A 17 -3.40 -9.08 -4.02
N HIS A 18 -3.81 -7.82 -3.91
CA HIS A 18 -3.50 -6.97 -2.78
C HIS A 18 -3.90 -7.63 -1.46
N LEU A 19 -3.00 -7.59 -0.47
CA LEU A 19 -3.24 -8.14 0.88
C LEU A 19 -3.47 -7.00 1.89
N GLY A 20 -4.37 -7.25 2.84
CA GLY A 20 -4.73 -6.26 3.87
C GLY A 20 -5.82 -5.28 3.41
N PRO A 21 -6.13 -4.26 4.24
CA PRO A 21 -7.16 -3.28 3.92
C PRO A 21 -6.73 -2.34 2.80
N VAL A 22 -7.68 -1.95 1.96
CA VAL A 22 -7.44 -0.96 0.89
C VAL A 22 -7.24 0.44 1.46
N GLY A 23 -7.93 0.78 2.55
CA GLY A 23 -7.73 2.06 3.22
C GLY A 23 -6.47 2.05 4.07
N THR A 24 -5.80 3.18 4.11
CA THR A 24 -4.50 3.34 4.75
C THR A 24 -4.57 4.23 6.00
N PHE A 25 -5.56 5.10 6.12
CA PHE A 25 -5.75 5.95 7.30
C PHE A 25 -6.61 5.26 8.35
N ASN A 26 -6.09 5.14 9.59
CA ASN A 26 -6.80 4.60 10.76
C ASN A 26 -7.04 5.66 11.86
N GLY A 27 -6.35 6.81 11.84
CA GLY A 27 -6.59 7.87 12.82
C GLY A 27 -6.33 7.46 14.28
N PHE A 28 -5.42 6.50 14.51
CA PHE A 28 -5.14 5.85 15.78
C PHE A 28 -6.29 4.98 16.33
N SER A 29 -7.27 4.60 15.51
CA SER A 29 -8.39 3.76 15.90
C SER A 29 -8.69 2.70 14.83
N TYR A 30 -8.57 1.43 15.18
CA TYR A 30 -8.79 0.33 14.25
C TYR A 30 -9.62 -0.79 14.87
N GLU A 31 -10.72 -1.13 14.20
CA GLU A 31 -11.52 -2.32 14.44
C GLU A 31 -11.35 -3.26 13.23
N ARG A 32 -10.85 -4.48 13.43
CA ARG A 32 -10.49 -5.41 12.33
C ARG A 32 -11.69 -5.78 11.45
N ASP A 33 -12.90 -5.78 12.00
CA ASP A 33 -14.15 -6.02 11.28
C ASP A 33 -14.67 -4.80 10.51
N ARG A 34 -14.07 -3.62 10.71
CA ARG A 34 -14.41 -2.36 10.04
C ARG A 34 -13.17 -1.69 9.43
N PRO A 35 -12.53 -2.35 8.45
CA PRO A 35 -11.33 -1.82 7.86
C PRO A 35 -11.59 -0.48 7.15
N PRO A 36 -10.61 0.45 7.20
CA PRO A 36 -10.71 1.70 6.45
C PRO A 36 -10.80 1.40 4.95
N LYS A 37 -11.59 2.22 4.25
CA LYS A 37 -11.88 2.03 2.81
C LYS A 37 -11.18 3.04 1.91
N ARG A 38 -10.73 4.17 2.46
CA ARG A 38 -10.15 5.25 1.68
C ARG A 38 -8.65 5.07 1.55
N GLU A 39 -8.20 4.77 0.34
CA GLU A 39 -6.79 4.68 -0.04
C GLU A 39 -6.26 6.09 -0.27
N ILE A 40 -5.33 6.56 0.57
CA ILE A 40 -4.70 7.88 0.42
C ILE A 40 -3.18 7.84 0.36
N ASP A 41 -2.57 6.68 0.64
CA ASP A 41 -1.14 6.42 0.51
C ASP A 41 -0.90 5.46 -0.66
N TYR A 42 0.04 5.82 -1.53
CA TYR A 42 0.28 5.09 -2.79
C TYR A 42 1.77 4.88 -3.01
N ILE A 43 2.11 3.73 -3.59
CA ILE A 43 3.42 3.48 -4.19
C ILE A 43 3.25 3.47 -5.70
N PHE A 44 3.96 4.38 -6.37
CA PHE A 44 4.02 4.44 -7.83
C PHE A 44 5.40 4.03 -8.31
N VAL A 45 5.47 3.20 -9.35
CA VAL A 45 6.71 2.69 -9.93
C VAL A 45 6.88 3.14 -11.38
N SER A 46 8.12 3.23 -11.83
CA SER A 46 8.43 3.44 -13.25
C SER A 46 8.22 2.15 -14.05
N GLU A 47 8.06 2.30 -15.36
CA GLU A 47 8.09 1.17 -16.31
C GLU A 47 9.37 0.32 -16.16
N GLY A 48 9.25 -1.00 -16.28
CA GLY A 48 10.34 -1.97 -16.14
C GLY A 48 10.55 -2.51 -14.73
N ILE A 49 9.97 -1.88 -13.70
CA ILE A 49 10.00 -2.44 -12.33
C ILE A 49 8.96 -3.56 -12.23
N ARG A 50 9.42 -4.76 -11.83
CA ARG A 50 8.56 -5.91 -11.58
C ARG A 50 8.03 -5.87 -10.15
N VAL A 51 6.71 -5.97 -9.98
CA VAL A 51 6.04 -5.90 -8.66
C VAL A 51 5.56 -7.29 -8.26
N HIS A 52 6.24 -7.92 -7.30
CA HIS A 52 5.91 -9.28 -6.83
C HIS A 52 4.70 -9.27 -5.89
N SER A 53 4.69 -8.32 -4.94
CA SER A 53 3.61 -8.20 -3.97
C SER A 53 3.36 -6.75 -3.57
N HIS A 54 2.11 -6.46 -3.21
CA HIS A 54 1.68 -5.20 -2.65
C HIS A 54 0.71 -5.45 -1.50
N ARG A 55 0.94 -4.84 -0.33
CA ARG A 55 0.08 -5.01 0.83
C ARG A 55 0.02 -3.79 1.72
N THR A 56 -1.09 -3.66 2.42
CA THR A 56 -1.21 -2.77 3.59
C THR A 56 -0.98 -3.62 4.84
N ILE A 57 -0.17 -3.13 5.77
CA ILE A 57 0.14 -3.85 7.02
C ILE A 57 -0.73 -3.25 8.14
N ASP A 58 -1.74 -4.00 8.57
CA ASP A 58 -2.73 -3.61 9.58
C ASP A 58 -2.43 -4.19 10.98
N ASP A 59 -1.16 -4.47 11.25
CA ASP A 59 -0.72 -4.98 12.55
C ASP A 59 -0.92 -3.90 13.63
N THR A 60 -1.34 -4.36 14.81
CA THR A 60 -1.56 -3.54 16.01
C THR A 60 -0.84 -4.17 17.19
N ASP A 61 -0.37 -3.35 18.13
CA ASP A 61 0.21 -3.80 19.39
C ASP A 61 -0.76 -3.49 20.53
N ASP A 62 -1.24 -4.51 21.23
CA ASP A 62 -2.30 -4.41 22.26
C ASP A 62 -3.52 -3.57 21.81
N GLY A 63 -3.92 -3.71 20.54
CA GLY A 63 -5.02 -2.96 19.94
C GLY A 63 -4.70 -1.50 19.54
N LEU A 64 -3.47 -1.06 19.75
CA LEU A 64 -2.99 0.27 19.37
C LEU A 64 -2.29 0.23 18.00
N CYS A 65 -2.59 1.22 17.17
CA CYS A 65 -1.90 1.43 15.90
C CYS A 65 -0.58 2.18 16.16
N PRO A 66 0.57 1.71 15.65
CA PRO A 66 1.85 2.42 15.79
C PRO A 66 1.90 3.81 15.13
N SER A 67 0.98 4.07 14.19
CA SER A 67 0.83 5.32 13.44
C SER A 67 -0.64 5.51 13.06
N ASP A 68 -1.06 6.75 12.76
CA ASP A 68 -2.41 7.05 12.26
C ASP A 68 -2.64 6.57 10.81
N HIS A 69 -1.58 6.10 10.15
CA HIS A 69 -1.63 5.42 8.86
C HIS A 69 -1.00 4.02 8.95
N PHE A 70 -1.59 3.06 8.26
CA PHE A 70 -1.00 1.75 8.02
C PHE A 70 0.10 1.84 6.95
N PRO A 71 1.25 1.19 7.15
CA PRO A 71 2.28 1.10 6.13
C PRO A 71 1.78 0.40 4.87
N VAL A 72 2.11 0.95 3.71
CA VAL A 72 1.98 0.28 2.42
C VAL A 72 3.35 -0.30 2.04
N MET A 73 3.41 -1.60 1.80
CA MET A 73 4.64 -2.33 1.46
C MET A 73 4.54 -2.92 0.05
N CYS A 74 5.63 -2.81 -0.69
CA CYS A 74 5.75 -3.33 -2.04
C CYS A 74 7.07 -4.09 -2.18
N GLU A 75 7.03 -5.33 -2.66
CA GLU A 75 8.22 -6.11 -3.00
C GLU A 75 8.47 -6.03 -4.50
N VAL A 76 9.68 -5.64 -4.90
CA VAL A 76 10.00 -5.34 -6.29
C VAL A 76 11.35 -5.87 -6.71
N THR A 77 11.52 -6.10 -8.02
CA THR A 77 12.83 -6.25 -8.66
C THR A 77 13.06 -5.08 -9.60
N LEU A 78 14.26 -4.49 -9.50
CA LEU A 78 14.70 -3.42 -10.39
C LEU A 78 15.18 -4.01 -11.74
N PRO A 79 15.15 -3.20 -12.82
CA PRO A 79 15.60 -3.63 -14.15
C PRO A 79 17.05 -4.13 -14.20
#